data_AF-A0A661AXS0-F1
#
_entry.id   AF-A0A661AXS0-F1
#
_cell.length_a   1.000
_cell.length_b   1.000
_cell.length_c   1.000
_cell.angle_alpha   90.00
_cell.angle_beta   90.00
_cell.angle_gamma   90.00
#
_symmetry.space_group_name_H-M   'P 1'
#
loop_
_entity.id
_entity.type
_entity.pdbx_description
1 polymer ?
#
loop_
_entity_poly.entity_id
_entity_poly.type
_entity_poly.pdbx_seq_one_letter_code
_entity_poly.pdbx_strand_id
1 'polypeptide(L)' 'MDEYFDVLAIGHVAKDRNIVGEKSEIAAGGAVYYGGMVLLRLGLRVAVMTRLAK' A
#
# COMPACT_ATOMS: atom_id res chain seq x y z
N MET A 1 19.25 13.89 9.94
CA MET A 1 17.90 13.42 9.57
C MET A 1 18.12 12.00 9.11
N ASP A 2 17.77 11.00 9.92
CA ASP A 2 18.16 9.62 9.62
C ASP A 2 17.63 9.20 8.24
N GLU A 3 18.47 8.63 7.39
CA GLU A 3 18.14 8.26 6.01
C GLU A 3 17.44 6.89 5.90
N TYR A 4 17.27 6.16 7.01
CA TYR A 4 16.85 4.76 7.01
C TYR A 4 15.35 4.50 7.21
N PHE A 5 14.70 3.82 6.28
CA PHE A 5 13.32 3.37 6.49
C PHE A 5 13.27 2.32 7.61
N ASP A 6 12.22 2.36 8.43
CA ASP A 6 11.99 1.34 9.47
C ASP A 6 11.51 0.03 8.84
N VAL A 7 10.79 0.12 7.71
CA VAL A 7 10.24 -1.03 6.99
C VAL A 7 10.40 -0.84 5.49
N LEU A 8 10.90 -1.88 4.81
CA LEU A 8 10.79 -2.05 3.36
C LEU A 8 9.76 -3.14 3.05
N ALA A 9 8.59 -2.74 2.56
CA ALA A 9 7.53 -3.67 2.13
C ALA A 9 7.72 -4.04 0.65
N ILE A 10 7.91 -5.33 0.37
CA ILE A 10 8.14 -5.86 -0.98
C ILE A 10 6.93 -6.67 -1.41
N GLY A 11 6.35 -6.34 -2.56
CA GLY A 11 5.16 -7.05 -3.04
C GLY A 11 4.37 -6.26 -4.07
N HIS A 12 3.13 -6.66 -4.31
CA HIS A 12 2.31 -6.11 -5.38
C HIS A 12 1.45 -4.93 -4.92
N VAL A 13 1.29 -3.96 -5.81
CA VAL A 13 0.25 -2.93 -5.74
C VAL A 13 -0.81 -3.26 -6.78
N ALA A 14 -2.07 -3.04 -6.45
CA ALA A 14 -3.20 -3.31 -7.31
C ALA A 14 -4.09 -2.08 -7.50
N LYS A 15 -4.87 -2.09 -8.57
CA LYS A 15 -6.01 -1.20 -8.77
C LYS A 15 -7.26 -1.98 -8.43
N ASP A 16 -7.78 -1.74 -7.24
CA ASP A 16 -8.90 -2.49 -6.71
C ASP A 16 -10.22 -1.83 -7.13
N ARG A 17 -11.25 -2.65 -7.32
CA ARG A 17 -12.63 -2.22 -7.43
C ARG A 17 -13.38 -2.69 -6.20
N ASN A 18 -13.63 -1.77 -5.28
CA ASN A 18 -14.35 -2.04 -4.05
C ASN A 18 -15.84 -1.94 -4.33
N ILE A 19 -16.61 -2.98 -3.98
CA ILE A 19 -18.05 -3.03 -4.20
C ILE A 19 -18.73 -3.23 -2.85
N VAL A 20 -19.59 -2.28 -2.47
CA VAL A 20 -20.38 -2.33 -1.23
C VAL A 20 -21.83 -2.02 -1.56
N GLY A 21 -22.67 -3.05 -1.58
CA GLY A 21 -24.03 -2.95 -2.09
C GLY A 21 -24.02 -2.50 -3.55
N GLU A 22 -24.75 -1.43 -3.86
CA GLU A 22 -24.83 -0.86 -5.20
C GLU A 22 -23.70 0.14 -5.52
N LYS A 23 -22.84 0.46 -4.54
CA LYS A 23 -21.74 1.41 -4.74
C LYS A 23 -20.48 0.68 -5.17
N SER A 24 -19.83 1.20 -6.21
CA SER A 24 -18.51 0.75 -6.65
C SER A 24 -17.51 1.90 -6.62
N GLU A 25 -16.32 1.66 -6.10
CA GLU A 25 -15.22 2.61 -6.07
C GLU A 25 -13.94 1.98 -6.64
N ILE A 26 -13.17 2.78 -7.38
CA ILE A 26 -11.82 2.41 -7.81
C ILE A 26 -10.83 2.98 -6.81
N ALA A 27 -10.01 2.11 -6.22
CA ALA A 27 -9.01 2.50 -5.22
C ALA A 27 -7.65 1.88 -5.51
N ALA A 28 -6.60 2.46 -4.94
CA ALA A 28 -5.32 1.76 -4.83
C ALA A 28 -5.45 0.64 -3.78
N GLY A 29 -4.79 -0.48 -4.03
CA GLY A 29 -4.84 -1.65 -3.19
C GLY A 29 -3.62 -2.54 -3.34
N GLY A 30 -3.79 -3.82 -3.01
CA GLY A 30 -2.71 -4.79 -2.90
C GLY A 30 -2.06 -4.83 -1.51
N ALA A 31 -1.38 -5.95 -1.23
CA ALA A 31 -0.94 -6.29 0.12
C ALA A 31 0.00 -5.24 0.74
N VAL A 32 0.96 -4.73 -0.04
CA VAL A 32 1.92 -3.73 0.47
C VAL A 32 1.30 -2.36 0.64
N TYR A 33 0.24 -2.04 -0.10
CA TYR A 33 -0.49 -0.79 0.05
C TYR A 33 -1.28 -0.80 1.36
N TYR A 34 -2.16 -1.78 1.57
CA TYR A 34 -2.97 -1.84 2.79
C TYR A 34 -2.12 -2.07 4.04
N GLY A 35 -1.14 -2.97 3.99
CA GLY A 35 -0.21 -3.19 5.10
C GLY A 35 0.66 -1.97 5.39
N GLY A 36 1.20 -1.32 4.36
CA GLY A 36 2.02 -0.11 4.49
C GLY A 36 1.25 1.05 5.11
N MET A 37 -0.03 1.22 4.78
CA MET A 37 -0.88 2.28 5.37
C MET A 37 -1.12 2.09 6.86
N VAL A 38 -1.20 0.84 7.35
CA VAL A 38 -1.27 0.56 8.79
C VAL A 38 0.04 0.93 9.47
N LEU A 39 1.18 0.51 8.91
CA LEU A 39 2.51 0.83 9.45
C LEU A 39 2.78 2.34 9.49
N LEU A 40 2.37 3.07 8.45
CA LEU A 40 2.43 4.55 8.44
C LEU A 40 1.58 5.16 9.56
N ARG A 41 0.38 4.62 9.83
CA ARG A 41 -0.48 5.07 10.94
C ARG A 41 0.09 4.79 12.32
N LEU A 42 0.99 3.81 12.44
CA LEU A 42 1.74 3.53 13.66
C LEU A 42 2.97 4.43 13.84
N GLY A 43 3.22 5.36 12.90
CA GLY A 43 4.34 6.31 12.96
C GLY A 43 5.66 5.79 12.38
N LEU A 44 5.64 4.65 11.70
CA LEU A 44 6.84 4.08 11.07
C LEU A 44 7.10 4.71 9.70
N ARG A 45 8.37 4.81 9.32
CA ARG A 45 8.82 5.24 8.00
C ARG A 45 8.87 4.03 7.07
N VAL A 46 7.95 3.96 6.13
CA VAL A 46 7.75 2.79 5.26
C VAL A 46 8.17 3.11 3.84
N ALA A 47 9.01 2.27 3.25
CA ALA A 47 9.28 2.22 1.82
C ALA A 47 8.54 1.03 1.19
N VAL A 48 8.10 1.17 -0.07
CA VAL A 48 7.48 0.10 -0.84
C VAL A 48 8.32 -0.19 -2.08
N MET A 49 8.68 -1.45 -2.29
CA MET A 49 9.28 -1.93 -3.54
C MET A 49 8.29 -2.85 -4.25
N THR A 50 7.87 -2.45 -5.44
CA THR A 50 6.86 -3.16 -6.23
C THR A 50 7.27 -3.19 -7.70
N ARG A 51 6.77 -4.19 -8.43
CA ARG A 51 6.84 -4.24 -9.90
C ARG A 51 5.44 -4.03 -10.45
N LEU A 52 5.28 -2.98 -11.25
CA LEU A 52 4.01 -2.68 -11.92
C LEU A 52 3.94 -3.41 -13.28
N ALA A 53 2.71 -3.63 -13.73
CA ALA A 53 2.45 -4.02 -15.12
C ALA A 53 2.85 -2.86 -16.06
N LYS A 54 3.17 -3.20 -17.32
CA LYS A 54 3.45 -2.21 -18.37
C LYS A 54 2.21 -1.45 -18.80
#